data_AF-A0A9E2XJJ8-F1
#
_entry.id   AF-A0A9E2XJJ8-F1
#
_cell.length_a   1.000
_cell.length_b   1.000
_cell.length_c   1.000
_cell.angle_alpha   90.00
_cell.angle_beta   90.00
_cell.angle_gamma   90.00
#
_symmetry.space_group_name_H-M   'P 1'
#
loop_
_entity.id
_entity.type
_entity.pdbx_description
1 polymer ?
#
loop_
_entity_poly.entity_id
_entity_poly.type
_entity_poly.pdbx_seq_one_letter_code
_entity_poly.pdbx_strand_id
1 'polypeptide(L)' 'MVDRCSPGFWHAKAEEALARADEMHDQDARRTLRQIAVMYGAMALRMEAQLADQRVNQRMAA' A
#
# COMPACT_ATOMS: atom_id res chain seq x y z
N MET A 1 -9.94 7.08 -13.85
CA MET A 1 -8.83 7.65 -13.06
C MET A 1 -8.53 6.65 -11.95
N VAL A 2 -7.30 6.15 -11.83
CA VAL A 2 -6.92 5.32 -10.67
C VAL A 2 -6.86 6.26 -9.47
N ASP A 3 -7.69 6.01 -8.46
CA ASP A 3 -7.63 6.76 -7.21
C ASP A 3 -6.29 6.44 -6.53
N ARG A 4 -5.35 7.38 -6.67
CA ARG A 4 -3.97 7.26 -6.16
C ARG A 4 -3.90 7.28 -4.63
N CYS A 5 -5.04 7.43 -3.95
CA CYS A 5 -5.16 7.38 -2.50
C CYS A 5 -5.94 6.16 -1.99
N SER A 6 -6.45 5.29 -2.88
CA SER A 6 -7.17 4.09 -2.45
C SER A 6 -6.21 3.03 -1.87
N PRO A 7 -6.67 2.20 -0.92
CA PRO A 7 -5.86 1.09 -0.43
C PRO A 7 -5.40 0.14 -1.53
N GLY A 8 -6.26 -0.13 -2.51
CA GLY A 8 -5.94 -0.99 -3.65
C GLY A 8 -4.80 -0.44 -4.51
N PHE A 9 -4.70 0.89 -4.67
CA PHE A 9 -3.55 1.51 -5.34
C PHE A 9 -2.25 1.24 -4.57
N TRP A 10 -2.26 1.42 -3.25
CA TRP A 10 -1.08 1.19 -2.41
C TRP A 10 -0.66 -0.29 -2.36
N HIS A 11 -1.61 -1.22 -2.33
CA HIS A 11 -1.32 -2.65 -2.46
C HIS A 11 -0.66 -2.98 -3.80
N ALA A 12 -1.23 -2.49 -4.92
CA ALA A 12 -0.65 -2.71 -6.23
C ALA A 12 0.78 -2.15 -6.35
N LYS A 13 1.05 -0.99 -5.73
CA LYS A 13 2.41 -0.42 -5.68
C LYS A 13 3.37 -1.25 -4.82
N ALA A 14 2.89 -1.84 -3.72
CA ALA A 14 3.68 -2.73 -2.89
C ALA A 14 4.07 -4.00 -3.67
N GLU A 15 3.12 -4.63 -4.36
CA GLU A 15 3.35 -5.81 -5.20
C GLU A 15 4.32 -5.52 -6.35
N GLU A 16 4.14 -4.39 -7.04
CA GLU A 16 5.06 -3.95 -8.11
C GLU A 16 6.48 -3.73 -7.60
N ALA A 17 6.64 -3.16 -6.40
CA ALA A 17 7.94 -2.96 -5.78
C ALA A 17 8.61 -4.28 -5.38
N LEU A 18 7.83 -5.26 -4.90
CA LEU A 18 8.35 -6.61 -4.61
C LEU A 18 8.76 -7.34 -5.88
N ALA A 19 7.92 -7.34 -6.91
CA ALA A 19 8.23 -7.97 -8.19
C ALA A 19 9.53 -7.41 -8.79
N ARG A 20 9.69 -6.08 -8.79
CA ARG A 20 10.95 -5.45 -9.20
C ARG A 20 12.13 -5.82 -8.31
N ALA A 21 11.93 -5.91 -7.00
CA ALA A 21 13.00 -6.30 -6.09
C ALA A 21 13.52 -7.71 -6.38
N ASP A 22 12.64 -8.63 -6.77
CA ASP A 22 13.01 -10.01 -7.06
C ASP A 22 13.74 -10.16 -8.41
N GLU A 23 13.52 -9.25 -9.35
CA GLU A 23 14.30 -9.14 -10.59
C GLU A 23 15.68 -8.48 -10.39
N MET A 24 15.93 -7.82 -9.26
CA MET A 24 17.18 -7.11 -9.02
C MET A 24 18.33 -8.04 -8.62
N HIS A 25 19.43 -7.96 -9.38
CA HIS A 25 20.69 -8.61 -9.05
C HIS A 25 21.46 -7.87 -7.95
N ASP A 26 21.40 -6.53 -7.94
CA ASP A 26 22.02 -5.69 -6.92
C ASP A 26 21.32 -5.87 -5.56
N GLN A 27 22.12 -6.19 -4.53
CA GLN A 27 21.59 -6.50 -3.20
C GLN A 27 21.04 -5.26 -2.49
N ASP A 28 21.65 -4.09 -2.68
CA ASP A 28 21.24 -2.85 -2.02
C ASP A 28 19.99 -2.27 -2.70
N ALA A 29 19.91 -2.34 -4.03
CA ALA A 29 18.72 -1.98 -4.79
C ALA A 29 17.52 -2.87 -4.40
N ARG A 30 17.74 -4.18 -4.31
CA ARG A 30 16.71 -5.14 -3.87
C ARG A 30 16.25 -4.87 -2.44
N ARG A 31 17.18 -4.58 -1.52
CA ARG A 31 16.84 -4.20 -0.14
C ARG A 31 16.01 -2.93 -0.09
N THR A 32 16.40 -1.92 -0.86
CA THR A 32 15.69 -0.64 -0.95
C THR A 32 14.27 -0.82 -1.49
N LEU A 33 14.11 -1.59 -2.58
CA LEU A 33 12.79 -1.86 -3.15
C LEU A 33 11.87 -2.64 -2.20
N ARG A 34 12.42 -3.60 -1.43
CA ARG A 34 11.65 -4.30 -0.40
C ARG A 34 11.20 -3.37 0.73
N GLN A 35 12.04 -2.42 1.15
CA GLN A 35 11.63 -1.40 2.12
C GLN A 35 10.52 -0.50 1.58
N ILE A 36 10.61 -0.10 0.30
CA ILE A 36 9.57 0.67 -0.38
C ILE A 36 8.25 -0.12 -0.43
N ALA A 37 8.30 -1.41 -0.73
CA ALA A 37 7.11 -2.27 -0.71
C ALA A 37 6.44 -2.31 0.67
N VAL A 38 7.22 -2.43 1.75
CA VAL A 38 6.71 -2.38 3.12
C VAL A 38 6.05 -1.02 3.41
N MET A 39 6.65 0.09 2.97
CA MET A 39 6.06 1.41 3.13
C MET A 39 4.72 1.55 2.38
N TYR A 40 4.63 1.03 1.16
CA TYR A 40 3.38 1.01 0.41
C TYR A 40 2.30 0.15 1.09
N GLY A 41 2.65 -1.04 1.58
CA GLY A 41 1.73 -1.88 2.36
C GLY A 41 1.22 -1.18 3.63
N ALA A 42 2.10 -0.48 4.34
CA ALA A 42 1.71 0.30 5.52
C ALA A 42 0.74 1.45 5.17
N MET A 43 0.90 2.10 4.00
CA MET A 43 -0.07 3.10 3.54
C MET A 43 -1.41 2.48 3.17
N ALA A 44 -1.42 1.30 2.55
CA ALA A 44 -2.67 0.59 2.24
C ALA A 44 -3.47 0.29 3.52
N LEU A 45 -2.81 -0.26 4.55
CA LEU A 45 -3.42 -0.55 5.85
C LEU A 45 -3.99 0.69 6.53
N ARG A 46 -3.28 1.82 6.48
CA ARG A 46 -3.77 3.08 7.05
C ARG A 46 -5.04 3.55 6.34
N MET A 47 -5.08 3.45 5.01
CA MET A 47 -6.26 3.85 4.24
C MET A 47 -7.44 2.91 4.47
N GLU A 48 -7.20 1.61 4.64
CA GLU A 48 -8.24 0.65 5.05
C GLU A 48 -8.84 0.97 6.41
N ALA A 49 -7.97 1.31 7.39
CA ALA A 49 -8.42 1.73 8.71
C ALA A 49 -9.28 3.00 8.63
N GLN A 50 -8.86 4.01 7.86
CA GLN A 50 -9.67 5.22 7.64
C GLN A 50 -11.02 4.92 7.01
N LEU A 51 -11.07 4.03 6.02
CA LEU A 51 -12.33 3.62 5.40
C LEU A 51 -13.23 2.85 6.37
N ALA A 52 -12.66 2.00 7.21
CA ALA A 52 -13.40 1.29 8.25
C ALA A 52 -14.01 2.27 9.27
N ASP A 53 -13.21 3.23 9.76
CA ASP A 53 -13.66 4.26 10.70
C ASP A 53 -14.77 5.13 10.10
N GLN A 54 -14.62 5.54 8.83
CA GLN A 54 -15.66 6.31 8.13
C GLN A 54 -16.97 5.54 8.03
N ARG A 55 -16.92 4.23 7.71
CA ARG A 55 -18.13 3.38 7.62
C ARG A 55 -18.81 3.21 8.96
N VAL A 56 -18.04 3.03 10.04
CA VAL A 56 -18.60 2.93 11.39
C VAL A 56 -19.26 4.26 11.79
N ASN A 57 -18.59 5.38 11.54
CA ASN A 57 -19.12 6.70 11.88
C ASN A 57 -20.39 7.04 11.08
N GLN A 58 -20.44 6.72 9.79
CA GLN A 58 -21.65 6.89 8.96
C GLN A 58 -22.81 6.02 9.43
N ARG A 59 -22.53 4.81 9.93
CA ARG A 59 -23.56 3.91 10.45
C ARG A 59 -24.11 4.33 11.82
N MET A 60 -23.33 5.05 12.62
CA MET A 60 -23.80 5.61 13.91
C MET A 60 -24.50 6.96 13.75
N ALA A 61 -24.25 7.68 12.66
CA ALA A 61 -24.88 8.97 12.37
C ALA A 61 -26.22 8.86 11.61
N ALA A 62 -26.64 7.64 11.23
CA ALA A 62 -27.89 7.33 10.54
C ALA A 62 -28.87 6.62 11.49
#